data_AF-A0A8K0XP35-F1
#
_entry.id   AF-A0A8K0XP35-F1
#
_cell.length_a   1.000
_cell.length_b   1.000
_cell.length_c   1.000
_cell.angle_alpha   90.00
_cell.angle_beta   90.00
_cell.angle_gamma   90.00
#
_symmetry.space_group_name_H-M   'P 1'
#
loop_
_entity.id
_entity.type
_entity.pdbx_description
1 polymer ?
#
loop_
_entity_poly.entity_id
_entity_poly.type
_entity_poly.pdbx_seq_one_letter_code
_entity_poly.pdbx_strand_id
1 'polypeptide(L)'
;MPDPRDALYAQVQRRMINSGDWDRILEALAYKLNESGWVDGLHDTSKETARAGDAVSVSKLIENLGPQARSSIPQKCGSLAYDVHG
;
A
#
# COMPACT_ATOMS: atom_id res chain seq x y z
N MET A 1 -4.01 -28.54 -3.52
CA MET A 1 -4.57 -28.21 -2.19
C MET A 1 -3.97 -26.87 -1.80
N PRO A 2 -4.75 -25.82 -1.49
CA PRO A 2 -4.18 -24.54 -1.05
C PRO A 2 -3.34 -24.75 0.23
N ASP A 3 -2.27 -23.96 0.43
CA ASP A 3 -1.45 -24.04 1.65
C ASP A 3 -2.37 -23.74 2.86
N PRO A 4 -2.34 -24.55 3.93
CA PRO A 4 -3.14 -24.31 5.13
C PRO A 4 -2.98 -22.90 5.70
N ARG A 5 -1.81 -22.25 5.49
CA ARG A 5 -1.56 -20.87 5.89
C ARG A 5 -2.33 -19.88 5.02
N ASP A 6 -2.44 -20.10 3.71
CA ASP A 6 -3.23 -19.24 2.82
C ASP A 6 -4.71 -19.27 3.22
N ALA A 7 -5.23 -20.45 3.58
CA ALA A 7 -6.60 -20.60 4.07
C ALA A 7 -6.82 -19.85 5.41
N LEU A 8 -5.83 -19.91 6.31
CA LEU A 8 -5.86 -19.17 7.57
C LEU A 8 -5.81 -17.65 7.32
N TYR A 9 -4.92 -17.17 6.44
CA TYR A 9 -4.83 -15.75 6.07
C TYR A 9 -6.15 -15.23 5.51
N ALA A 10 -6.77 -15.97 4.58
CA ALA A 10 -8.05 -15.60 4.00
C ALA A 10 -9.16 -15.53 5.07
N GLN A 11 -9.15 -16.43 6.04
CA GLN A 11 -10.13 -16.43 7.13
C GLN A 11 -9.95 -15.22 8.06
N VAL A 12 -8.71 -14.90 8.43
CA VAL A 12 -8.38 -13.72 9.25
C VAL A 12 -8.79 -12.44 8.52
N GLN A 13 -8.41 -12.30 7.25
CA GLN A 13 -8.78 -11.14 6.43
C GLN A 13 -10.29 -10.97 6.36
N ARG A 14 -11.04 -12.06 6.11
CA ARG A 14 -12.50 -12.02 6.06
C ARG A 14 -13.13 -11.57 7.38
N ARG A 15 -12.56 -12.00 8.51
CA ARG A 15 -13.02 -11.55 9.83
C ARG A 15 -12.79 -10.04 10.02
N MET A 16 -11.61 -9.54 9.64
CA MET A 16 -11.27 -8.12 9.74
C MET A 16 -12.13 -7.23 8.83
N ILE A 17 -12.47 -7.71 7.64
CA ILE A 17 -13.41 -7.04 6.74
C ILE A 17 -14.79 -6.95 7.40
N ASN A 18 -15.29 -8.06 7.93
CA ASN A 18 -16.62 -8.09 8.56
C ASN A 18 -16.71 -7.23 9.84
N SER A 19 -15.60 -7.05 10.57
CA SER A 19 -15.55 -6.19 11.76
C SER A 19 -15.29 -4.72 11.45
N GLY A 20 -14.91 -4.39 10.21
CA GLY A 20 -14.48 -3.05 9.80
C GLY A 20 -13.08 -2.65 10.29
N ASP A 21 -12.35 -3.56 10.95
CA ASP A 21 -10.96 -3.32 11.36
C ASP A 21 -10.04 -3.20 10.14
N TRP A 22 -10.38 -3.92 9.06
CA TRP A 22 -9.67 -3.82 7.80
C TRP A 22 -9.70 -2.39 7.24
N ASP A 23 -10.88 -1.79 7.17
CA ASP A 23 -11.06 -0.42 6.68
C ASP A 23 -10.34 0.61 7.55
N ARG A 24 -10.40 0.44 8.89
CA ARG A 24 -9.68 1.31 9.85
C ARG A 24 -8.16 1.25 9.66
N ILE A 25 -7.61 0.06 9.47
CA ILE A 25 -6.17 -0.11 9.23
C ILE A 25 -5.77 0.52 7.89
N LEU A 26 -6.59 0.33 6.84
CA LEU A 26 -6.36 0.95 5.54
C LEU A 26 -6.40 2.48 5.62
N GLU A 27 -7.39 3.05 6.32
CA GLU A 27 -7.51 4.49 6.51
C GLU A 27 -6.31 5.06 7.28
N ALA A 28 -5.94 4.44 8.40
CA ALA A 28 -4.78 4.86 9.19
C ALA A 28 -3.47 4.79 8.38
N LEU A 29 -3.31 3.76 7.55
CA LEU A 29 -2.16 3.64 6.65
C LEU A 29 -2.18 4.72 5.57
N ALA A 30 -3.33 4.95 4.93
CA ALA A 30 -3.48 5.99 3.91
C ALA A 30 -3.18 7.38 4.47
N TYR A 31 -3.66 7.67 5.68
CA TYR A 31 -3.39 8.91 6.39
C TYR A 31 -1.89 9.11 6.63
N LYS A 32 -1.19 8.11 7.17
CA LYS A 32 0.27 8.19 7.42
C LYS A 32 1.09 8.33 6.13
N LEU A 33 0.70 7.61 5.07
CA LEU A 33 1.35 7.74 3.77
C LEU A 33 1.14 9.15 3.20
N ASN A 34 -0.04 9.73 3.37
CA ASN A 34 -0.32 11.10 2.95
C ASN A 34 0.49 12.12 3.76
N GLU A 35 0.49 12.03 5.10
CA GLU A 35 1.25 12.94 5.97
C GLU A 35 2.76 12.88 5.73
N SER A 36 3.28 11.72 5.35
CA SER A 36 4.70 11.57 5.03
C SER A 36 5.09 12.15 3.66
N GLY A 37 4.14 12.67 2.88
CA GLY A 37 4.34 13.15 1.51
C GLY A 37 4.58 12.03 0.50
N TRP A 38 4.38 10.76 0.88
CA TRP A 38 4.61 9.62 0.01
C TRP A 38 3.63 9.60 -1.17
N VAL A 39 2.35 9.95 -0.92
CA VAL A 39 1.32 10.03 -1.97
C VAL A 39 1.70 11.06 -3.03
N ASP A 40 2.13 12.25 -2.60
CA ASP A 40 2.55 13.32 -3.50
C ASP A 40 3.80 12.92 -4.30
N GLY A 41 4.81 12.34 -3.66
CA GLY A 41 6.03 11.89 -4.32
C GLY A 41 5.79 10.78 -5.36
N LEU A 42 4.89 9.84 -5.06
CA LEU A 42 4.50 8.79 -6.02
C LEU A 42 3.72 9.38 -7.19
N HIS A 43 2.85 10.35 -6.95
CA HIS A 43 2.10 11.04 -7.99
C HIS A 43 3.01 11.84 -8.93
N ASP A 44 4.01 12.54 -8.39
CA ASP A 44 4.98 13.28 -9.19
C ASP A 44 5.85 12.33 -10.05
N THR A 45 6.35 11.24 -9.45
CA THR A 45 7.08 10.19 -10.18
C THR A 45 6.23 9.58 -11.30
N SER A 46 4.93 9.38 -11.04
CA SER A 46 3.98 8.88 -12.02
C SER A 46 3.83 9.83 -13.22
N LYS A 47 3.73 11.14 -12.95
CA LYS A 47 3.65 12.16 -13.99
C LYS A 47 4.92 12.25 -14.83
N GLU A 48 6.09 12.18 -14.20
CA GLU A 48 7.36 12.20 -14.92
C GLU A 48 7.52 10.97 -15.81
N THR A 49 7.17 9.79 -15.28
CA THR A 49 7.19 8.53 -16.04
C THR A 49 6.23 8.56 -17.22
N ALA A 50 5.02 9.11 -17.04
CA ALA A 50 4.03 9.25 -18.10
C ALA A 50 4.46 10.27 -19.18
N ARG A 51 5.17 11.34 -18.80
CA ARG A 51 5.71 12.34 -19.75
C ARG A 51 6.90 11.81 -20.55
N ALA A 52 7.69 10.92 -19.96
CA ALA A 52 8.86 10.33 -20.60
C ALA A 52 8.50 9.18 -21.57
N GLY A 53 7.27 8.65 -21.52
CA GLY A 53 6.83 7.50 -22.34
C GLY A 53 5.73 7.85 -23.34
N ASP A 54 5.93 7.50 -24.61
CA ASP A 54 5.09 7.92 -25.75
C ASP A 54 3.68 7.28 -25.82
N ALA A 55 3.36 6.32 -24.94
CA ALA A 55 2.01 5.77 -24.76
C ALA A 55 1.99 4.83 -23.53
N VAL A 56 1.91 5.37 -22.32
CA VAL A 56 1.87 4.54 -21.11
C VAL A 56 0.42 4.24 -20.73
N SER A 57 -0.04 3.01 -21.01
CA SER A 57 -1.28 2.49 -20.43
C SER A 57 -1.18 2.44 -18.90
N VAL A 58 -2.26 2.75 -18.17
CA VAL A 58 -2.30 2.73 -16.69
C VAL A 58 -1.76 1.42 -16.10
N SER A 59 -2.06 0.27 -16.70
CA SER A 59 -1.56 -1.04 -16.25
C SER A 59 -0.03 -1.12 -16.26
N LYS A 60 0.61 -0.68 -17.36
CA LYS A 60 2.09 -0.61 -17.46
C LYS A 60 2.68 0.38 -16.46
N LEU A 61 1.98 1.48 -16.18
CA LEU A 61 2.41 2.45 -15.17
C LEU A 61 2.42 1.80 -13.77
N ILE A 62 1.37 1.06 -13.42
CA ILE A 62 1.26 0.33 -12.15
C ILE A 62 2.31 -0.77 -12.03
N GLU A 63 2.57 -1.53 -13.11
CA GLU A 63 3.60 -2.57 -13.13
C GLU A 63 5.00 -1.99 -12.90
N ASN A 64 5.31 -0.85 -13.53
CA ASN A 64 6.62 -0.20 -13.41
C ASN A 64 6.81 0.53 -12.07
N LEU A 65 5.77 1.20 -11.58
CA LEU A 65 5.85 2.00 -10.36
C LEU A 65 5.57 1.18 -9.09
N GLY A 66 4.85 0.06 -9.17
CA GLY A 66 4.50 -0.77 -8.04
C GLY A 66 5.68 -1.19 -7.16
N PRO A 67 6.80 -1.70 -7.74
CA PRO A 67 8.00 -2.03 -6.98
C PRO A 67 8.66 -0.80 -6.32
N GLN A 68 8.71 0.34 -7.03
CA GLN A 68 9.30 1.58 -6.52
C GLN A 68 8.45 2.20 -5.39
N ALA A 69 7.13 2.18 -5.55
CA ALA A 69 6.17 2.59 -4.55
C ALA A 69 6.37 1.79 -3.26
N ARG A 70 6.51 0.45 -3.34
CA ARG A 70 6.74 -0.41 -2.16
C ARG A 70 8.08 -0.14 -1.48
N SER A 71 9.14 0.08 -2.25
CA SER A 71 10.49 0.35 -1.73
C SER A 71 10.60 1.74 -1.07
N SER A 72 9.79 2.70 -1.52
CA SER A 72 9.80 4.08 -1.01
C SER A 72 8.89 4.32 0.20
N ILE A 73 8.16 3.31 0.67
CA ILE A 73 7.31 3.44 1.87
C ILE A 73 8.21 3.81 3.07
N PRO A 74 7.95 4.94 3.75
CA PRO A 74 8.75 5.33 4.91
C PRO A 74 8.65 4.29 6.02
N GLN A 75 9.78 3.95 6.65
CA GLN A 75 9.83 2.96 7.75
C GLN A 75 8.89 3.32 8.92
N LYS A 76 8.66 4.63 9.14
CA LYS A 76 7.71 5.14 10.14
C LYS A 76 6.26 4.73 9.87
N CYS A 77 5.88 4.49 8.62
CA CYS A 77 4.56 3.98 8.26
C CYS A 77 4.43 2.46 8.49
N GLY A 78 5.52 1.71 8.33
CA GLY A 78 5.57 0.26 8.63
C GLY A 78 5.58 -0.07 10.12
N SER A 79 5.83 0.92 10.98
CA SER A 79 5.95 0.77 12.44
C SER A 79 4.62 0.67 13.20
N LEU A 80 3.47 0.61 12.51
CA LEU A 80 2.15 0.45 13.14
C LEU A 80 2.04 -0.80 14.04
N ALA A 81 2.98 -1.74 13.95
CA ALA A 81 3.04 -2.93 14.81
C ALA A 81 3.72 -2.71 16.18
N TYR A 82 4.46 -1.61 16.40
CA TYR A 82 5.22 -1.40 17.65
C TYR A 82 4.70 -0.27 18.55
N ASP A 83 3.77 0.56 18.07
CA ASP A 83 3.32 1.77 18.77
C ASP A 83 2.02 1.57 19.57
N VAL A 84 1.85 0.40 20.21
CA VAL A 84 0.69 0.08 21.08
C VAL A 84 1.12 -0.17 22.54
N HIS A 85 2.33 0.22 22.94
CA HIS A 85 2.74 0.27 24.35
C HIS A 85 3.41 1.61 24.67
N GLY A 86 2.60 2.55 25.13
CA GLY A 86 2.97 3.80 25.77
C GLY A 86 1.84 4.26 26.68
#